data_AF-A0A3N5TZU5-F1
#
_entry.id   AF-A0A3N5TZU5-F1
#
_cell.length_a   1.000
_cell.length_b   1.000
_cell.length_c   1.000
_cell.angle_alpha   90.00
_cell.angle_beta   90.00
_cell.angle_gamma   90.00
#
_symmetry.space_group_name_H-M   'P 1'
#
loop_
_entity.id
_entity.type
_entity.pdbx_description
1 polymer ?
#
loop_
_entity_poly.entity_id
_entity_poly.type
_entity_poly.pdbx_seq_one_letter_code
_entity_poly.pdbx_strand_id
1 'polypeptide(L)' 'MTSTAALNRPGLAVIGSGYWGKNLVRNFHNLGVLKLICD' A
#
# COMPACT_ATOMS: atom_id res chain seq x y z
N MET A 1 28.51 -4.81 -9.50
CA MET A 1 27.48 -3.78 -9.72
C MET A 1 26.17 -4.25 -9.11
N THR A 2 25.96 -4.03 -7.81
CA THR A 2 24.63 -4.18 -7.18
C THR A 2 24.49 -3.05 -6.18
N SER A 3 23.74 -2.02 -6.58
CA SER A 3 23.43 -0.86 -5.74
C SER A 3 22.57 -1.33 -4.56
N THR A 4 23.13 -1.26 -3.35
CA THR A 4 22.44 -1.48 -2.07
C THR A 4 21.65 -0.24 -1.65
N ALA A 5 20.83 0.31 -2.54
CA ALA A 5 19.70 1.11 -2.09
C ALA A 5 18.64 0.10 -1.65
N ALA A 6 18.60 -0.24 -0.35
CA ALA A 6 17.53 -1.03 0.22
C ALA A 6 16.20 -0.49 -0.30
N LEU A 7 15.39 -1.35 -0.92
CA LEU A 7 14.16 -0.98 -1.61
C LEU A 7 13.13 -0.56 -0.56
N ASN A 8 13.27 0.65 -0.01
CA ASN A 8 12.40 1.20 1.02
C ASN A 8 11.08 1.61 0.36
N ARG A 9 10.22 0.62 0.09
CA ARG A 9 8.87 0.87 -0.41
C ARG A 9 8.10 1.60 0.68
N PRO A 10 7.58 2.81 0.42
CA PRO A 10 6.83 3.55 1.43
C PRO A 10 5.60 2.71 1.85
N GLY A 11 5.35 2.67 3.16
CA GLY A 11 4.12 2.10 3.69
C GLY A 11 2.94 3.03 3.41
N LEU A 12 1.80 2.47 3.03
CA LEU A 12 0.59 3.21 2.70
C LEU A 12 -0.56 2.79 3.61
N ALA A 13 -1.37 3.76 4.04
CA ALA A 13 -2.64 3.54 4.73
C ALA A 13 -3.81 4.03 3.87
N VAL A 14 -4.94 3.32 3.91
CA VAL A 14 -6.20 3.76 3.29
C VAL A 14 -7.14 4.20 4.39
N ILE A 15 -7.62 5.45 4.34
CA ILE A 15 -8.64 6.00 5.25
C ILE A 15 -9.95 6.12 4.45
N GLY A 16 -10.98 5.42 4.90
CA GLY A 16 -12.24 5.21 4.18
C GLY A 16 -12.15 4.04 3.20
N SER A 17 -12.98 3.01 3.43
CA SER A 17 -13.06 1.77 2.64
C SER A 17 -14.46 1.57 2.00
N GLY A 18 -15.16 2.69 1.76
CA GLY A 18 -16.39 2.75 0.98
C GLY A 18 -16.23 2.32 -0.49
N TYR A 19 -17.19 2.68 -1.35
CA TYR A 19 -17.28 2.18 -2.73
C TYR A 19 -15.94 2.23 -3.50
N TRP A 20 -15.22 3.35 -3.41
CA TRP A 20 -13.91 3.53 -4.05
C TRP A 20 -12.75 2.94 -3.25
N GLY A 21 -12.83 2.95 -1.93
CA GLY A 21 -11.74 2.50 -1.04
C GLY A 21 -11.42 1.01 -1.20
N LYS A 22 -12.42 0.17 -1.45
CA LYS A 22 -12.21 -1.29 -1.70
C LYS A 22 -11.26 -1.56 -2.86
N ASN A 23 -11.35 -0.78 -3.94
CA ASN A 23 -10.45 -0.94 -5.08
C ASN A 23 -9.00 -0.56 -4.71
N LEU A 24 -8.83 0.53 -3.95
CA LEU A 24 -7.53 0.98 -3.49
C LEU A 24 -6.88 -0.04 -2.55
N VAL A 25 -7.63 -0.57 -1.59
CA VAL A 25 -7.19 -1.64 -0.67
C VAL A 25 -6.65 -2.83 -1.45
N ARG A 26 -7.41 -3.35 -2.42
CA ARG A 26 -7.00 -4.51 -3.23
C ARG A 26 -5.71 -4.25 -4.00
N ASN A 27 -5.60 -3.09 -4.65
CA ASN A 27 -4.44 -2.76 -5.46
C ASN A 27 -3.17 -2.56 -4.60
N PHE A 28 -3.28 -1.83 -3.49
CA PHE A 28 -2.12 -1.59 -2.61
C PHE A 28 -1.71 -2.83 -1.81
N HIS A 29 -2.64 -3.72 -1.51
CA HIS A 29 -2.34 -5.05 -0.97
C HIS A 29 -1.54 -5.88 -1.98
N ASN A 30 -1.96 -5.91 -3.26
CA ASN A 30 -1.25 -6.64 -4.32
C ASN A 30 0.16 -6.09 -4.60
N LEU A 31 0.36 -4.79 -4.41
CA LEU A 31 1.67 -4.15 -4.51
C LEU A 31 2.56 -4.38 -3.27
N GLY A 32 2.01 -4.95 -2.19
CA GLY A 32 2.71 -5.24 -0.94
C GLY A 32 3.05 -3.99 -0.10
N VAL A 33 2.40 -2.86 -0.37
CA VAL A 33 2.68 -1.58 0.29
C VAL A 33 1.62 -1.16 1.31
N LEU A 34 0.46 -1.82 1.31
CA LEU A 34 -0.62 -1.53 2.27
C LEU A 34 -0.22 -1.98 3.69
N LYS A 35 -0.29 -1.04 4.65
CA LYS A 35 0.07 -1.25 6.06
C LYS A 35 -1.10 -1.10 7.01
N LEU A 36 -2.10 -0.28 6.67
CA LEU A 36 -3.24 0.00 7.53
C LEU A 36 -4.47 0.32 6.69
N ILE A 37 -5.64 -0.09 7.20
CA ILE A 37 -6.94 0.38 6.73
C ILE A 37 -7.65 0.96 7.95
N CYS A 38 -8.18 2.17 7.83
CA CYS A 38 -9.11 2.78 8.78
C CYS A 38 -10.37 3.11 7.98
N ASP A 39 -11.54 2.73 8.46
CA ASP A 39 -12.82 3.07 7.83
C ASP A 39 -13.73 3.72 8.86
#